data_AF-A0A3D0N759-F1
#
_entry.id   AF-A0A3D0N759-F1
#
_cell.length_a   1.000
_cell.length_b   1.000
_cell.length_c   1.000
_cell.angle_alpha   90.00
_cell.angle_beta   90.00
_cell.angle_gamma   90.00
#
_symmetry.space_group_name_H-M   'P 1'
#
loop_
_entity.id
_entity.type
_entity.pdbx_description
1 polymer ?
#
loop_
_entity_poly.entity_id
_entity_poly.type
_entity_poly.pdbx_seq_one_letter_code
_entity_poly.pdbx_strand_id
1 'polypeptide(L)'
;MQALLTSSPFEAERFPVIAFDYRFDPGVRLDLLVQMNGQWWPIGLTDDPSGTIGRIPDIRADGNWHHASVNLAPLLKRQQRQGALNVTAVMIGDRDSRDNKKGATASFDNVVIGSVGTVKPVFRWKATDTTGIAGYSYLIDQAPATEPPAESMGDSAAKSFDDLKTGLWFLHVRAVDGAGNWGPASHYAIMHSGT
;
A
#
# COMPACT_ATOMS: atom_id res chain seq x y z
N MET A 1 17.75 -9.70 -9.90
CA MET A 1 16.94 -10.34 -8.82
C MET A 1 15.47 -10.16 -9.15
N GLN A 2 14.55 -11.01 -8.67
CA GLN A 2 13.11 -10.90 -9.00
C GLN A 2 12.20 -11.46 -7.91
N ALA A 3 11.03 -10.84 -7.72
CA ALA A 3 9.97 -11.26 -6.80
C ALA A 3 8.59 -11.07 -7.46
N LEU A 4 7.79 -12.13 -7.52
CA LEU A 4 6.41 -12.06 -8.01
C LEU A 4 5.51 -11.51 -6.91
N LEU A 5 4.78 -10.42 -7.20
CA LEU A 5 3.81 -9.83 -6.28
C LEU A 5 2.45 -10.51 -6.40
N THR A 6 1.99 -10.72 -7.63
CA THR A 6 0.74 -11.46 -7.89
C THR A 6 0.76 -12.06 -9.30
N SER A 7 0.10 -13.20 -9.45
CA SER A 7 -0.31 -13.78 -10.74
C SER A 7 -1.84 -13.90 -10.84
N SER A 8 -2.57 -13.33 -9.88
CA SER A 8 -4.03 -13.26 -9.89
C SER A 8 -4.46 -12.05 -10.71
N PRO A 9 -5.27 -12.22 -11.76
CA PRO A 9 -5.66 -11.11 -12.61
C PRO A 9 -6.53 -10.07 -11.89
N PHE A 10 -6.39 -8.80 -12.27
CA PHE A 10 -7.27 -7.72 -11.83
C PHE A 10 -7.41 -6.65 -12.93
N GLU A 11 -8.52 -5.92 -12.87
CA GLU A 11 -8.78 -4.78 -13.75
C GLU A 11 -8.14 -3.51 -13.15
N ALA A 12 -7.15 -2.94 -13.83
CA ALA A 12 -6.50 -1.70 -13.37
C ALA A 12 -7.45 -0.50 -13.37
N GLU A 13 -8.60 -0.56 -14.06
CA GLU A 13 -9.66 0.44 -13.94
C GLU A 13 -10.35 0.43 -12.56
N ARG A 14 -10.34 -0.70 -11.86
CA ARG A 14 -10.96 -0.87 -10.54
C ARG A 14 -9.94 -0.87 -9.41
N PHE A 15 -8.77 -1.47 -9.63
CA PHE A 15 -7.68 -1.54 -8.67
C PHE A 15 -6.40 -0.90 -9.24
N PRO A 16 -6.42 0.41 -9.50
CA PRO A 16 -5.32 1.09 -10.19
C PRO A 16 -4.06 1.23 -9.34
N VAL A 17 -4.12 1.13 -8.02
CA VAL A 17 -2.97 1.48 -7.17
C VAL A 17 -2.20 0.24 -6.77
N ILE A 18 -0.88 0.32 -6.95
CA ILE A 18 0.07 -0.54 -6.25
C ILE A 18 0.83 0.32 -5.26
N ALA A 19 0.91 -0.12 -4.01
CA ALA A 19 1.70 0.53 -2.97
C ALA A 19 2.44 -0.52 -2.15
N PHE A 20 3.60 -0.15 -1.60
CA PHE A 20 4.42 -1.04 -0.78
C PHE A 20 5.42 -0.22 0.03
N ASP A 21 5.82 -0.77 1.17
CA ASP A 21 7.02 -0.33 1.88
C ASP A 21 8.22 -1.11 1.35
N TYR A 22 9.37 -0.46 1.30
CA TYR A 22 10.58 -1.07 0.77
C TYR A 22 11.84 -0.61 1.47
N ARG A 23 12.85 -1.48 1.47
CA ARG A 23 14.22 -1.17 1.87
C ARG A 23 15.17 -1.82 0.87
N PHE A 24 15.85 -1.00 0.08
CA PHE A 24 16.81 -1.47 -0.92
C PHE A 24 18.22 -1.15 -0.46
N ASP A 25 19.12 -2.15 -0.49
CA ASP A 25 20.54 -1.91 -0.23
C ASP A 25 21.11 -0.87 -1.21
N PRO A 26 22.10 -0.05 -0.80
CA PRO A 26 22.69 0.95 -1.67
C PRO A 26 23.14 0.41 -3.03
N GLY A 27 22.61 1.02 -4.11
CA GLY A 27 22.93 0.68 -5.49
C GLY A 27 22.09 -0.47 -6.09
N VAL A 28 21.09 -1.00 -5.38
CA VAL A 28 20.10 -1.91 -5.96
C VAL A 28 19.33 -1.23 -7.09
N ARG A 29 19.20 -1.91 -8.23
CA ARG A 29 18.48 -1.48 -9.44
C ARG A 29 17.34 -2.43 -9.75
N LEU A 30 16.11 -1.93 -9.71
CA LEU A 30 14.90 -2.72 -9.94
C LEU A 30 13.87 -1.90 -10.72
N ASP A 31 12.89 -2.61 -11.27
CA ASP A 31 11.67 -2.06 -11.86
C ASP A 31 10.44 -2.78 -11.33
N LEU A 32 9.30 -2.10 -11.41
CA LEU A 32 7.99 -2.71 -11.25
C LEU A 32 7.49 -3.12 -12.64
N LEU A 33 7.38 -4.43 -12.86
CA LEU A 33 6.92 -5.03 -14.10
C LEU A 33 5.44 -5.37 -13.97
N VAL A 34 4.61 -4.84 -14.87
CA VAL A 34 3.17 -5.09 -14.91
C VAL A 34 2.81 -5.79 -16.22
N GLN A 35 2.29 -7.00 -16.14
CA GLN A 35 1.83 -7.72 -17.31
C GLN A 35 0.39 -7.35 -17.63
N MET A 36 0.15 -6.77 -18.81
CA MET A 36 -1.18 -6.49 -19.34
C MET A 36 -1.31 -7.09 -20.74
N ASN A 37 -2.33 -7.93 -20.94
CA ASN A 37 -2.62 -8.57 -22.22
C ASN A 37 -1.42 -9.31 -22.84
N GLY A 38 -0.67 -10.03 -22.00
CA GLY A 38 0.49 -10.84 -22.40
C GLY A 38 1.81 -10.07 -22.54
N GLN A 39 1.79 -8.74 -22.44
CA GLN A 39 3.00 -7.90 -22.54
C GLN A 39 3.40 -7.33 -21.18
N TRP A 40 4.71 -7.36 -20.88
CA TRP A 40 5.28 -6.75 -19.68
C TRP A 40 5.63 -5.28 -19.92
N TRP A 41 5.00 -4.42 -19.12
CA TRP A 41 5.21 -2.98 -19.10
C TRP A 41 6.03 -2.59 -17.88
N PRO A 42 7.27 -2.09 -18.04
CA PRO A 42 8.10 -1.69 -16.92
C PRO A 42 7.72 -0.30 -16.44
N ILE A 43 7.76 -0.11 -15.12
CA ILE A 43 7.65 1.17 -14.43
C ILE A 43 8.93 1.32 -13.61
N GLY A 44 9.66 2.41 -13.85
CA GLY A 44 10.97 2.64 -13.23
C GLY A 44 10.88 2.71 -11.70
N LEU A 45 11.69 1.89 -11.01
CA LEU A 45 12.02 2.08 -9.60
C LEU A 45 13.41 2.72 -9.51
N THR A 46 14.39 2.03 -8.95
CA THR A 46 15.78 2.51 -8.84
C THR A 46 16.63 2.22 -10.05
N ASP A 47 16.07 1.54 -11.06
CA ASP A 47 16.65 1.42 -12.39
C ASP A 47 16.03 2.42 -13.40
N ASP A 48 16.59 2.48 -14.61
CA ASP A 48 16.10 3.29 -15.74
C ASP A 48 16.23 2.54 -17.08
N PRO A 49 15.54 1.41 -17.27
CA PRO A 49 15.60 0.68 -18.52
C PRO A 49 14.87 1.43 -19.64
N SER A 50 15.25 1.14 -20.88
CA SER A 50 14.49 1.65 -22.02
C SER A 50 13.05 1.09 -22.03
N GLY A 51 12.08 1.92 -22.43
CA GLY A 51 10.69 1.47 -22.58
C GLY A 51 9.84 1.48 -21.32
N THR A 52 10.27 2.13 -20.23
CA THR A 52 9.40 2.40 -19.08
C THR A 52 8.17 3.21 -19.46
N ILE A 53 7.00 2.84 -18.93
CA ILE A 53 5.73 3.55 -19.16
C ILE A 53 5.44 4.63 -18.11
N GLY A 54 6.31 4.74 -17.10
CA GLY A 54 6.29 5.69 -16.00
C GLY A 54 7.42 5.41 -15.00
N ARG A 55 7.54 6.24 -13.96
CA ARG A 55 8.51 6.10 -12.87
C ARG A 55 7.83 6.41 -11.53
N ILE A 56 8.18 5.68 -10.48
CA ILE A 56 7.75 5.98 -9.12
C ILE A 56 8.58 7.18 -8.60
N PRO A 57 7.94 8.26 -8.12
CA PRO A 57 8.66 9.43 -7.60
C PRO A 57 9.43 9.09 -6.32
N ASP A 58 10.53 9.80 -6.09
CA ASP A 58 11.34 9.78 -4.86
C ASP A 58 11.83 8.39 -4.40
N ILE A 59 11.83 7.41 -5.31
CA ILE A 59 12.34 6.06 -5.05
C ILE A 59 13.87 6.10 -4.86
N ARG A 60 14.38 5.43 -3.81
CA ARG A 60 15.80 5.47 -3.45
C ARG A 60 16.32 4.16 -2.87
N ALA A 61 17.53 3.78 -3.27
CA ALA A 61 18.26 2.67 -2.67
C ALA A 61 19.30 3.21 -1.69
N ASP A 62 18.90 3.50 -0.46
CA ASP A 62 19.75 4.09 0.59
C ASP A 62 19.89 3.21 1.84
N GLY A 63 19.32 2.00 1.83
CA GLY A 63 19.31 1.07 2.97
C GLY A 63 18.28 1.38 4.07
N ASN A 64 17.44 2.41 3.91
CA ASN A 64 16.36 2.74 4.85
C ASN A 64 14.99 2.28 4.34
N TRP A 65 14.03 2.12 5.26
CA TRP A 65 12.64 1.85 4.91
C TRP A 65 11.97 3.12 4.38
N HIS A 66 11.27 2.98 3.26
CA HIS A 66 10.49 4.03 2.60
C HIS A 66 9.15 3.46 2.12
N HIS A 67 8.25 4.36 1.74
CA HIS A 67 6.98 4.03 1.10
C HIS A 67 7.02 4.40 -0.38
N ALA A 68 6.41 3.58 -1.24
CA ALA A 68 6.23 3.85 -2.65
C ALA A 68 4.79 3.53 -3.08
N SER A 69 4.26 4.32 -4.01
CA SER A 69 2.97 4.03 -4.66
C SER A 69 2.94 4.48 -6.11
N VAL A 70 2.10 3.83 -6.91
CA VAL A 70 1.86 4.18 -8.32
C VAL A 70 0.42 3.91 -8.73
N ASN A 71 -0.15 4.82 -9.51
CA ASN A 71 -1.44 4.64 -10.18
C ASN A 71 -1.20 4.09 -11.60
N LEU A 72 -1.52 2.81 -11.81
CA LEU A 72 -1.31 2.07 -13.03
C LEU A 72 -2.24 2.50 -14.18
N ALA A 73 -3.50 2.83 -13.89
CA ALA A 73 -4.51 3.11 -14.91
C ALA A 73 -4.07 4.14 -15.96
N PRO A 74 -3.60 5.36 -15.60
CA PRO A 74 -3.16 6.32 -16.61
C PRO A 74 -1.92 5.87 -17.38
N LEU A 75 -1.04 5.07 -16.77
CA LEU A 75 0.15 4.55 -17.45
C LEU A 75 -0.24 3.51 -18.51
N LEU A 76 -1.09 2.56 -18.13
CA LEU A 76 -1.56 1.47 -18.99
C LEU A 76 -2.52 1.97 -20.08
N LYS A 77 -3.39 2.95 -19.79
CA LYS A 77 -4.33 3.52 -20.77
C LYS A 77 -3.61 4.21 -21.94
N ARG A 78 -2.41 4.76 -21.72
CA ARG A 78 -1.58 5.32 -22.79
C ARG A 78 -1.09 4.25 -23.76
N GLN A 79 -0.85 3.04 -23.26
CA GLN A 79 -0.41 1.89 -24.07
C GLN A 79 -1.57 1.19 -24.75
N GLN A 80 -2.71 1.11 -24.06
CA GLN A 80 -3.94 0.51 -24.59
C GLN A 80 -5.12 1.46 -24.43
N ARG A 81 -5.44 2.16 -25.53
CA ARG A 81 -6.52 3.15 -25.54
C ARG A 81 -7.91 2.51 -25.51
N GLN A 82 -8.07 1.31 -26.10
CA GLN A 82 -9.33 0.59 -26.23
C GLN A 82 -9.26 -0.78 -25.54
N GLY A 83 -10.37 -1.24 -24.95
CA GLY A 83 -10.45 -2.49 -24.19
C GLY A 83 -10.08 -2.34 -22.71
N ALA A 84 -10.35 -3.39 -21.94
CA ALA A 84 -10.11 -3.45 -20.50
C ALA A 84 -8.61 -3.53 -20.16
N LEU A 85 -8.21 -2.87 -19.09
CA LEU A 85 -6.83 -2.86 -18.60
C LEU A 85 -6.58 -4.07 -17.68
N ASN A 86 -6.65 -5.26 -18.26
CA ASN A 86 -6.51 -6.53 -17.54
C ASN A 86 -5.04 -6.81 -17.22
N VAL A 87 -4.67 -6.57 -15.96
CA VAL A 87 -3.37 -6.95 -15.43
C VAL A 87 -3.43 -8.42 -15.04
N THR A 88 -2.49 -9.22 -15.54
CA THR A 88 -2.43 -10.67 -15.30
C THR A 88 -1.33 -11.06 -14.33
N ALA A 89 -0.30 -10.23 -14.18
CA ALA A 89 0.77 -10.44 -13.21
C ALA A 89 1.48 -9.14 -12.88
N VAL A 90 2.07 -9.10 -11.68
CA VAL A 90 2.96 -8.02 -11.23
C VAL A 90 4.20 -8.64 -10.62
N MET A 91 5.37 -8.13 -10.99
CA MET A 91 6.66 -8.54 -10.47
C MET A 91 7.50 -7.30 -10.17
N ILE A 92 8.37 -7.39 -9.18
CA ILE A 92 9.47 -6.44 -9.02
C ILE A 92 10.75 -7.18 -9.37
N GLY A 93 11.54 -6.63 -10.28
CA GLY A 93 12.72 -7.32 -10.75
C GLY A 93 13.64 -6.47 -11.59
N ASP A 94 14.84 -7.00 -11.75
CA ASP A 94 15.88 -6.52 -12.64
C ASP A 94 15.61 -7.08 -14.03
N ARG A 95 15.27 -6.20 -14.99
CA ARG A 95 14.87 -6.58 -16.35
C ARG A 95 16.07 -6.76 -17.28
N ASP A 96 17.09 -5.92 -17.13
CA ASP A 96 18.15 -5.74 -18.11
C ASP A 96 19.53 -5.80 -17.44
N SER A 97 20.26 -6.89 -17.66
CA SER A 97 21.63 -7.14 -17.18
C SER A 97 21.80 -7.30 -15.66
N ARG A 98 22.90 -7.91 -15.21
CA ARG A 98 23.12 -8.28 -13.80
C ARG A 98 23.64 -7.08 -13.00
N ASP A 99 22.92 -5.97 -13.01
CA ASP A 99 23.39 -4.72 -12.40
C ASP A 99 23.45 -4.80 -10.88
N ASN A 100 22.63 -5.66 -10.29
CA ASN A 100 22.67 -5.94 -8.87
C ASN A 100 23.89 -6.81 -8.53
N LYS A 101 24.75 -6.31 -7.63
CA LYS A 101 25.88 -7.07 -7.08
C LYS A 101 25.39 -8.35 -6.42
N LYS A 102 26.21 -9.42 -6.49
CA LYS A 102 25.93 -10.67 -5.79
C LYS A 102 25.76 -10.39 -4.29
N GLY A 103 24.62 -10.81 -3.73
CA GLY A 103 24.28 -10.61 -2.32
C GLY A 103 23.52 -9.32 -2.01
N ALA A 104 23.24 -8.47 -3.01
CA ALA A 104 22.38 -7.31 -2.84
C ALA A 104 20.97 -7.74 -2.42
N THR A 105 20.40 -7.05 -1.44
CA THR A 105 19.09 -7.35 -0.86
C THR A 105 18.09 -6.22 -1.12
N ALA A 106 16.86 -6.62 -1.43
CA ALA A 106 15.71 -5.74 -1.47
C ALA A 106 14.62 -6.39 -0.61
N SER A 107 14.14 -5.64 0.38
CA SER A 107 13.04 -6.04 1.25
C SER A 107 11.80 -5.24 0.87
N PHE A 108 10.65 -5.90 0.96
CA PHE A 108 9.33 -5.34 0.68
C PHE A 108 8.40 -5.73 1.81
N ASP A 109 7.50 -4.84 2.20
CA ASP A 109 6.45 -5.09 3.18
C ASP A 109 5.19 -4.30 2.81
N ASN A 110 4.06 -4.59 3.47
CA ASN A 110 2.80 -3.85 3.33
C ASN A 110 2.35 -3.64 1.86
N VAL A 111 2.50 -4.67 1.03
CA VAL A 111 2.14 -4.61 -0.40
C VAL A 111 0.61 -4.58 -0.56
N VAL A 112 0.11 -3.55 -1.25
CA VAL A 112 -1.31 -3.33 -1.53
C VAL A 112 -1.54 -3.22 -3.04
N ILE A 113 -2.53 -3.94 -3.54
CA ILE A 113 -3.16 -3.69 -4.84
C ILE A 113 -4.60 -3.28 -4.55
N GLY A 114 -4.95 -2.04 -4.84
CA GLY A 114 -6.15 -1.43 -4.28
C GLY A 114 -6.85 -0.44 -5.19
N SER A 115 -8.11 -0.18 -4.86
CA SER A 115 -8.89 0.91 -5.43
C SER A 115 -8.53 2.23 -4.76
N VAL A 116 -8.68 3.34 -5.50
CA VAL A 116 -8.65 4.68 -4.89
C VAL A 116 -10.04 4.99 -4.36
N GLY A 117 -10.17 5.13 -3.04
CA GLY A 117 -11.38 5.68 -2.45
C GLY A 117 -11.50 7.17 -2.80
N THR A 118 -12.45 7.53 -3.68
CA THR A 118 -12.77 8.93 -4.01
C THR A 118 -13.82 9.54 -3.07
N VAL A 119 -14.31 8.74 -2.12
CA VAL A 119 -15.30 9.12 -1.11
C VAL A 119 -14.63 9.06 0.26
N LYS A 120 -15.02 9.98 1.14
CA LYS A 120 -14.57 9.99 2.54
C LYS A 120 -14.79 8.60 3.16
N PRO A 121 -13.74 7.90 3.63
CA PRO A 121 -13.90 6.58 4.20
C PRO A 121 -14.72 6.66 5.50
N VAL A 122 -15.70 5.76 5.64
CA VAL A 122 -16.36 5.49 6.92
C VAL A 122 -15.84 4.16 7.42
N PHE A 123 -15.06 4.20 8.49
CA PHE A 123 -14.59 3.01 9.17
C PHE A 123 -15.65 2.53 10.13
N ARG A 124 -15.81 1.20 10.20
CA ARG A 124 -16.68 0.52 11.14
C ARG A 124 -15.90 -0.62 11.75
N TRP A 125 -16.02 -0.78 13.06
CA TRP A 125 -15.35 -1.84 13.80
C TRP A 125 -16.32 -2.49 14.78
N LYS A 126 -15.87 -3.57 15.42
CA LYS A 126 -16.60 -4.27 16.46
C LYS A 126 -15.61 -4.90 17.43
N ALA A 127 -15.90 -4.77 18.72
CA ALA A 127 -15.24 -5.54 19.78
C ALA A 127 -16.29 -6.29 20.61
N THR A 128 -15.83 -7.28 21.37
CA THR A 128 -16.65 -8.05 22.29
C THR A 128 -15.86 -8.35 23.55
N ASP A 129 -16.49 -8.17 24.71
CA ASP A 129 -15.99 -8.61 26.01
C ASP A 129 -17.17 -9.10 26.86
N THR A 130 -16.93 -10.01 27.80
CA THR A 130 -17.95 -10.54 28.72
C THR A 130 -18.63 -9.48 29.57
N THR A 131 -17.93 -8.40 29.90
CA THR A 131 -18.45 -7.25 30.67
C THR A 131 -19.09 -6.19 29.77
N GLY A 132 -19.11 -6.42 28.45
CA GLY A 132 -19.50 -5.42 27.46
C GLY A 132 -18.35 -4.47 27.11
N ILE A 133 -18.59 -3.60 26.13
CA ILE A 133 -17.63 -2.58 25.70
C ILE A 133 -18.08 -1.23 26.26
N ALA A 134 -17.25 -0.60 27.08
CA ALA A 134 -17.51 0.72 27.64
C ALA A 134 -17.09 1.86 26.70
N GLY A 135 -16.21 1.59 25.74
CA GLY A 135 -15.84 2.57 24.72
C GLY A 135 -14.65 2.14 23.86
N TYR A 136 -14.21 3.07 23.02
CA TYR A 136 -13.10 2.89 22.09
C TYR A 136 -12.13 4.06 22.16
N SER A 137 -10.87 3.79 21.84
CA SER A 137 -9.88 4.80 21.48
C SER A 137 -9.39 4.51 20.07
N TYR A 138 -9.25 5.55 19.25
CA TYR A 138 -8.85 5.40 17.86
C TYR A 138 -8.07 6.61 17.35
N LEU A 139 -7.19 6.37 16.38
CA LEU A 139 -6.51 7.41 15.60
C LEU A 139 -6.17 6.87 14.21
N ILE A 140 -5.84 7.77 13.30
CA ILE A 140 -5.30 7.42 11.99
C ILE A 140 -3.99 8.17 11.79
N ASP A 141 -2.94 7.46 11.40
CA ASP A 141 -1.66 8.06 11.04
C ASP A 141 -0.93 7.20 10.00
N GLN A 142 0.35 7.50 9.73
CA GLN A 142 1.17 6.76 8.78
C GLN A 142 2.18 5.81 9.45
N ALA A 143 2.08 5.62 10.77
CA ALA A 143 2.95 4.73 11.54
C ALA A 143 2.22 3.39 11.77
N PRO A 144 2.74 2.25 11.29
CA PRO A 144 2.00 1.00 11.22
C PRO A 144 1.61 0.39 12.58
N ALA A 145 2.24 0.83 13.66
CA ALA A 145 2.13 0.25 14.99
C ALA A 145 1.79 1.28 16.07
N THR A 146 1.21 2.44 15.71
CA THR A 146 0.77 3.40 16.73
C THR A 146 -0.27 2.77 17.65
N GLU A 147 -0.06 2.93 18.95
CA GLU A 147 -1.02 2.56 19.97
C GLU A 147 -1.92 3.76 20.30
N PRO A 148 -3.26 3.66 20.15
CA PRO A 148 -4.16 4.69 20.63
C PRO A 148 -3.96 4.96 22.14
N PRO A 149 -4.22 6.16 22.64
CA PRO A 149 -4.09 6.47 24.07
C PRO A 149 -5.12 5.72 24.93
N ALA A 150 -4.91 5.64 26.25
CA ALA A 150 -5.80 4.94 27.19
C ALA A 150 -6.96 5.83 27.62
N GLU A 151 -7.60 6.43 26.62
CA GLU A 151 -8.64 7.43 26.79
C GLU A 151 -9.83 7.08 25.89
N SER A 152 -11.01 6.95 26.50
CA SER A 152 -12.23 6.62 25.77
C SER A 152 -12.74 7.83 24.99
N MET A 153 -12.98 7.63 23.71
CA MET A 153 -13.60 8.59 22.79
C MET A 153 -15.10 8.30 22.61
N GLY A 154 -15.69 7.51 23.50
CA GLY A 154 -17.09 7.08 23.45
C GLY A 154 -17.29 5.67 22.90
N ASP A 155 -18.54 5.26 22.77
CA ASP A 155 -18.98 3.91 22.38
C ASP A 155 -19.30 3.76 20.88
N SER A 156 -19.25 4.87 20.12
CA SER A 156 -19.46 4.84 18.67
C SER A 156 -18.42 3.95 18.00
N ALA A 157 -18.89 2.90 17.33
CA ALA A 157 -18.06 1.94 16.59
C ALA A 157 -17.87 2.32 15.11
N ALA A 158 -17.94 3.62 14.80
CA ALA A 158 -17.72 4.15 13.48
C ALA A 158 -17.09 5.55 13.53
N LYS A 159 -16.20 5.82 12.57
CA LYS A 159 -15.56 7.13 12.39
C LYS A 159 -15.16 7.36 10.94
N SER A 160 -15.19 8.63 10.55
CA SER A 160 -14.52 9.10 9.35
C SER A 160 -13.46 10.12 9.72
N PHE A 161 -12.42 10.19 8.90
CA PHE A 161 -11.32 11.14 9.02
C PHE A 161 -11.33 12.07 7.82
N ASP A 162 -11.01 13.34 8.06
CA ASP A 162 -10.96 14.40 7.06
C ASP A 162 -9.51 14.65 6.62
N ASP A 163 -9.36 15.28 5.45
CA ASP A 163 -8.09 15.83 4.95
C ASP A 163 -6.88 14.88 4.91
N LEU A 164 -7.14 13.57 4.77
CA LEU A 164 -6.08 12.59 4.55
C LEU A 164 -5.32 12.97 3.28
N LYS A 165 -3.99 13.04 3.39
CA LYS A 165 -3.12 13.22 2.22
C LYS A 165 -3.01 11.92 1.45
N THR A 166 -2.58 12.01 0.19
CA THR A 166 -2.24 10.82 -0.58
C THR A 166 -1.16 10.01 0.13
N GLY A 167 -1.40 8.71 0.31
CA GLY A 167 -0.44 7.80 0.93
C GLY A 167 -1.09 6.64 1.65
N LEU A 168 -0.25 5.78 2.23
CA LEU A 168 -0.65 4.74 3.16
C LEU A 168 -0.99 5.35 4.52
N TRP A 169 -2.14 4.95 5.04
CA TRP A 169 -2.61 5.30 6.38
C TRP A 169 -3.00 4.03 7.13
N PHE A 170 -2.90 4.08 8.45
CA PHE A 170 -3.28 3.00 9.34
C PHE A 170 -4.33 3.52 10.31
N LEU A 171 -5.51 2.91 10.30
CA LEU A 171 -6.49 3.10 11.37
C LEU A 171 -6.07 2.22 12.55
N HIS A 172 -5.93 2.83 13.72
CA HIS A 172 -5.67 2.15 14.97
C HIS A 172 -6.92 2.22 15.84
N VAL A 173 -7.39 1.09 16.35
CA VAL A 173 -8.55 1.03 17.25
C VAL A 173 -8.27 0.07 18.40
N ARG A 174 -8.62 0.47 19.61
CA ARG A 174 -8.70 -0.44 20.77
C ARG A 174 -9.95 -0.17 21.59
N ALA A 175 -10.43 -1.19 22.28
CA ALA A 175 -11.62 -1.12 23.12
C ALA A 175 -11.26 -1.10 24.61
N VAL A 176 -12.10 -0.45 25.41
CA VAL A 176 -12.12 -0.58 26.86
C VAL A 176 -13.37 -1.35 27.27
N ASP A 177 -13.20 -2.37 28.10
CA ASP A 177 -14.29 -3.21 28.58
C ASP A 177 -15.12 -2.52 29.68
N GLY A 178 -16.22 -3.15 30.12
CA GLY A 178 -17.08 -2.64 31.19
C GLY A 178 -16.40 -2.53 32.56
N ALA A 179 -15.25 -3.19 32.76
CA ALA A 179 -14.44 -3.12 33.97
C ALA A 179 -13.30 -2.07 33.88
N GLY A 180 -13.14 -1.41 32.74
CA GLY A 180 -12.08 -0.41 32.51
C GLY A 180 -10.76 -0.98 31.98
N ASN A 181 -10.70 -2.25 31.58
CA ASN A 181 -9.50 -2.84 30.99
C ASN A 181 -9.41 -2.51 29.49
N TRP A 182 -8.24 -2.06 29.06
CA TRP A 182 -7.95 -1.81 27.65
C TRP A 182 -7.45 -3.09 26.96
N GLY A 183 -8.07 -3.43 25.84
CA GLY A 183 -7.59 -4.47 24.94
C GLY A 183 -6.42 -4.01 24.06
N PRO A 184 -5.78 -4.93 23.32
CA PRO A 184 -4.74 -4.60 22.35
C PRO A 184 -5.30 -3.74 21.19
N ALA A 185 -4.43 -2.96 20.55
CA ALA A 185 -4.80 -2.27 19.32
C ALA A 185 -4.92 -3.22 18.13
N SER A 186 -5.87 -2.92 17.26
CA SER A 186 -5.97 -3.47 15.91
C SER A 186 -5.62 -2.38 14.91
N HIS A 187 -4.89 -2.77 13.86
CA HIS A 187 -4.39 -1.87 12.83
C HIS A 187 -4.96 -2.25 11.47
N TYR A 188 -5.48 -1.28 10.73
CA TYR A 188 -6.06 -1.50 9.41
C TYR A 188 -5.48 -0.52 8.41
N ALA A 189 -4.74 -1.04 7.43
CA ALA A 189 -4.11 -0.25 6.39
C ALA A 189 -5.12 0.18 5.32
N ILE A 190 -5.05 1.46 4.92
CA ILE A 190 -5.76 1.99 3.76
C ILE A 190 -4.83 2.84 2.90
N MET A 191 -5.00 2.71 1.59
CA MET A 191 -4.40 3.62 0.62
C MET A 191 -5.38 4.76 0.35
N HIS A 192 -4.99 5.99 0.70
CA HIS A 192 -5.76 7.17 0.38
C HIS A 192 -5.10 7.93 -0.77
N SER A 193 -5.92 8.51 -1.65
CA SER A 193 -5.46 9.55 -2.57
C SER A 193 -6.23 10.82 -2.23
N GLY A 194 -5.50 11.86 -1.84
CA GLY A 194 -6.08 13.18 -1.72
C GLY A 194 -6.65 13.61 -3.08
N THR A 195 -7.82 14.25 -3.05
CA THR A 195 -8.42 14.93 -4.19
C THR A 195 -7.65 16.20 -4.54
#